data_AF-A0A2A4W7R3-F1
#
_entry.id   AF-A0A2A4W7R3-F1
#
_cell.length_a   1.000
_cell.length_b   1.000
_cell.length_c   1.000
_cell.angle_alpha   90.00
_cell.angle_beta   90.00
_cell.angle_gamma   90.00
#
_symmetry.space_group_name_H-M   'P 1'
#
loop_
_entity.id
_entity.type
_entity.pdbx_description
1 polymer ?
#
loop_
_entity_poly.entity_id
_entity_poly.type
_entity_poly.pdbx_seq_one_letter_code
_entity_poly.pdbx_strand_id
1 'polypeptide(L)'
;MPTLSLRLFWCDVDSDFVVLGISNDQASHKKCVATFIKRLDLSFPVLLDSDGKVSEYFSVSGIPVSFLIGRDGAVLAHVVGEREWGSEASFELIDYLLK
;
A
#
# COMPACT_ATOMS: atom_id res chain seq x y z
N MET A 1 -12.88 7.29 -0.90
CA MET A 1 -11.47 7.57 -0.57
C MET A 1 -11.32 8.96 0.05
N PRO A 2 -11.41 9.08 1.37
CA PRO A 2 -10.84 10.24 2.05
C PRO A 2 -9.32 10.19 1.83
N THR A 3 -8.75 11.33 1.45
CA THR A 3 -7.32 11.55 1.27
C THR A 3 -6.54 11.08 2.49
N LEU A 4 -5.72 10.04 2.31
CA LEU A 4 -4.61 9.69 3.19
C LEU A 4 -3.63 10.87 3.18
N SER A 5 -3.88 11.88 4.01
CA SER A 5 -2.94 12.96 4.27
C SER A 5 -1.87 12.40 5.23
N LEU A 6 -0.93 11.64 4.67
CA LEU A 6 0.10 10.82 5.34
C LEU A 6 1.11 11.62 6.17
N ARG A 7 0.96 12.94 6.29
CA ARG A 7 1.83 13.79 7.12
C ARG A 7 1.81 13.40 8.60
N LEU A 8 0.76 12.71 9.05
CA LEU A 8 0.65 12.17 10.42
C LEU A 8 1.18 10.73 10.55
N PHE A 9 1.45 10.03 9.44
CA PHE A 9 1.79 8.60 9.44
C PHE A 9 3.26 8.31 9.78
N TRP A 10 4.15 9.31 9.68
CA TRP A 10 5.60 9.10 9.69
C TRP A 10 6.33 9.64 10.93
N CYS A 11 5.63 10.20 11.91
CA CYS A 11 6.30 10.65 13.15
C CYS A 11 6.39 9.57 14.24
N ASP A 12 5.53 8.54 14.22
CA ASP A 12 5.46 7.55 15.30
C ASP A 12 5.54 6.07 14.84
N VAL A 13 5.52 5.77 13.54
CA VAL A 13 5.76 4.40 13.07
C VAL A 13 7.26 4.20 12.92
N ASP A 14 7.78 3.35 13.79
CA ASP A 14 9.18 2.95 13.91
C ASP A 14 9.85 2.66 12.55
N SER A 15 11.16 2.93 12.48
CA SER A 15 12.04 2.94 11.30
C SER A 15 12.00 1.72 10.36
N ASP A 16 11.31 0.64 10.74
CA ASP A 16 11.34 -0.67 10.10
C ASP A 16 10.07 -1.02 9.30
N PHE A 17 9.03 -0.18 9.32
CA PHE A 17 7.81 -0.42 8.55
C PHE A 17 7.82 0.32 7.21
N VAL A 18 7.54 -0.40 6.12
CA VAL A 18 7.52 0.16 4.77
C VAL A 18 6.17 -0.11 4.12
N VAL A 19 5.59 0.95 3.55
CA VAL A 19 4.42 0.86 2.66
C VAL A 19 4.90 0.89 1.21
N LEU A 20 4.39 0.00 0.38
CA LEU A 20 4.63 -0.02 -1.07
C LEU A 20 3.28 -0.03 -1.78
N GLY A 21 3.03 0.98 -2.62
CA GLY A 21 1.85 1.00 -3.49
C GLY A 21 2.10 0.18 -4.75
N ILE A 22 1.14 -0.65 -5.15
CA ILE A 22 1.16 -1.34 -6.44
C ILE A 22 0.02 -0.79 -7.30
N SER A 23 0.35 -0.26 -8.47
CA SER A 23 -0.61 0.19 -9.48
C SER A 23 -0.60 -0.80 -10.64
N ASN A 24 -1.78 -1.33 -10.97
CA ASN A 24 -2.00 -2.22 -12.12
C ASN A 24 -2.28 -1.46 -13.42
N ASP A 25 -2.03 -0.14 -13.46
CA ASP A 25 -2.28 0.67 -14.63
C ASP A 25 -1.36 0.25 -15.79
N GLN A 26 -1.85 0.40 -17.02
CA GLN A 26 -1.05 0.14 -18.21
C GLN A 26 0.15 1.10 -18.27
N ALA A 27 1.26 0.66 -18.88
CA ALA A 27 2.47 1.46 -19.02
C ALA A 27 2.24 2.83 -19.69
N SER A 28 1.26 2.90 -20.62
CA SER A 28 0.83 4.14 -21.27
C SER A 28 0.29 5.20 -20.29
N HIS A 29 -0.20 4.80 -19.13
CA HIS A 29 -0.76 5.68 -18.09
C HIS A 29 0.26 6.12 -17.03
N LYS A 30 1.55 5.83 -17.20
CA LYS A 30 2.62 6.21 -16.24
C LYS A 30 2.57 7.69 -15.83
N LYS A 31 2.25 8.60 -16.76
CA LYS A 31 2.11 10.05 -16.47
C LYS A 31 0.89 10.37 -15.60
N CYS A 32 -0.23 9.67 -15.81
CA CYS A 32 -1.44 9.81 -15.01
C CYS A 32 -1.18 9.32 -13.59
N VAL A 33 -0.54 8.15 -13.44
CA VAL A 33 -0.13 7.60 -12.14
C VAL A 33 0.81 8.56 -11.40
N ALA A 34 1.83 9.08 -12.08
CA ALA A 34 2.75 10.06 -11.48
C ALA A 34 2.04 11.35 -11.04
N THR A 35 1.07 11.84 -11.81
CA THR A 35 0.26 13.01 -11.45
C THR A 35 -0.62 12.71 -10.23
N PHE A 36 -1.20 11.51 -10.17
CA PHE A 36 -2.02 11.07 -9.05
C PHE A 36 -1.22 10.98 -7.74
N ILE A 37 -0.04 10.36 -7.79
CA ILE A 37 0.90 10.29 -6.65
C ILE A 37 1.22 11.70 -6.12
N LYS A 38 1.53 12.64 -7.02
CA LYS A 38 1.81 14.03 -6.65
C LYS A 38 0.59 14.75 -6.09
N ARG A 39 -0.58 14.55 -6.68
CA ARG A 39 -1.82 15.21 -6.26
C ARG A 39 -2.25 14.77 -4.85
N LEU A 40 -2.01 13.51 -4.51
CA LEU A 40 -2.31 12.95 -3.20
C LEU A 40 -1.17 13.11 -2.18
N ASP A 41 -0.04 13.69 -2.58
CA ASP A 41 1.15 13.85 -1.73
C ASP A 41 1.59 12.53 -1.08
N LEU A 42 1.58 11.44 -1.86
CA LEU A 42 1.99 10.13 -1.37
C LEU A 42 3.50 10.13 -1.13
N SER A 43 3.90 9.84 0.11
CA SER A 43 5.29 9.80 0.54
C SER A 43 5.96 8.43 0.38
N PHE A 44 5.18 7.39 0.08
CA PHE A 44 5.68 6.03 -0.08
C PHE A 44 5.97 5.69 -1.56
N PRO A 45 6.89 4.75 -1.83
CA PRO A 45 7.17 4.29 -3.19
C PRO A 45 5.94 3.62 -3.81
N VAL A 46 5.74 3.84 -5.12
CA VAL A 46 4.68 3.19 -5.90
C VAL A 46 5.30 2.49 -7.11
N LEU A 47 5.09 1.18 -7.20
CA LEU A 47 5.44 0.36 -8.35
C LEU A 47 4.29 0.36 -9.36
N LEU A 48 4.62 0.54 -10.64
CA LEU A 48 3.70 0.34 -11.75
C LEU A 48 3.85 -1.10 -12.29
N ASP A 49 2.94 -1.98 -11.91
CA ASP A 49 2.85 -3.39 -12.29
C ASP A 49 2.07 -3.55 -13.62
N SER A 50 2.56 -2.89 -14.67
CA SER A 50 1.83 -2.81 -15.94
C SER A 50 1.71 -4.13 -16.71
N ASP A 51 2.56 -5.10 -16.39
CA ASP A 51 2.51 -6.47 -16.93
C ASP A 51 1.87 -7.47 -15.96
N GLY A 52 1.42 -7.01 -14.79
CA GLY A 52 0.68 -7.82 -13.81
C GLY A 52 1.52 -8.87 -13.09
N LYS A 53 2.85 -8.85 -13.21
CA LYS A 53 3.72 -9.88 -12.63
C LYS A 53 3.62 -9.96 -11.12
N VAL A 54 3.57 -8.80 -10.44
CA VAL A 54 3.44 -8.77 -8.99
C VAL A 54 2.07 -9.28 -8.60
N SER A 55 1.03 -8.86 -9.31
CA SER A 55 -0.35 -9.26 -9.06
C SER A 55 -0.56 -10.75 -9.25
N GLU A 56 0.03 -11.34 -10.29
CA GLU A 56 0.06 -12.78 -10.51
C GLU A 56 0.81 -13.51 -9.38
N TYR A 57 2.00 -13.03 -9.00
CA TYR A 57 2.79 -13.63 -7.92
C TYR A 57 2.02 -13.67 -6.59
N PHE A 58 1.27 -12.62 -6.28
CA PHE A 58 0.41 -12.54 -5.10
C PHE A 58 -1.00 -13.12 -5.31
N SER A 59 -1.27 -13.76 -6.45
CA SER A 59 -2.58 -14.34 -6.80
C SER A 59 -3.76 -13.36 -6.64
N VAL A 60 -3.53 -12.10 -6.99
CA VAL A 60 -4.51 -11.02 -6.93
C VAL A 60 -5.55 -11.22 -8.04
N SER A 61 -6.79 -11.51 -7.63
CA SER A 61 -7.93 -11.68 -8.54
C SER A 61 -8.87 -10.48 -8.58
N GLY A 62 -8.66 -9.50 -7.70
CA GLY A 62 -9.46 -8.28 -7.62
C GLY A 62 -8.77 -7.21 -6.79
N ILE A 63 -9.07 -5.95 -7.10
CA ILE A 63 -8.54 -4.76 -6.42
C ILE A 63 -9.69 -3.92 -5.81
N PRO A 64 -9.45 -3.17 -4.72
CA PRO A 64 -8.19 -3.07 -4.00
C PRO A 64 -7.90 -4.31 -3.14
N VAL A 65 -6.62 -4.59 -2.95
CA VAL A 65 -6.10 -5.64 -2.05
C VAL A 65 -4.90 -5.08 -1.30
N SER A 66 -4.73 -5.49 -0.05
CA SER A 66 -3.56 -5.13 0.77
C SER A 66 -2.96 -6.39 1.38
N PHE A 67 -1.63 -6.44 1.43
CA PHE A 67 -0.88 -7.54 2.02
C PHE A 67 -0.01 -7.01 3.14
N LEU A 68 0.11 -7.78 4.21
CA LEU A 68 1.13 -7.57 5.23
C LEU A 68 2.22 -8.61 5.06
N ILE A 69 3.46 -8.15 4.91
CA ILE A 69 4.63 -8.98 4.70
C ILE A 69 5.53 -8.90 5.94
N GLY A 70 5.92 -10.05 6.46
CA GLY A 70 6.84 -10.17 7.57
C GLY A 70 8.28 -9.83 7.17
N ARG A 71 9.14 -9.61 8.17
CA ARG A 71 10.58 -9.29 7.94
C ARG A 71 11.34 -10.42 7.23
N ASP A 72 10.82 -11.64 7.30
CA ASP A 72 11.33 -12.83 6.62
C ASP A 72 10.81 -12.97 5.17
N GLY A 73 9.97 -12.04 4.71
CA GLY A 73 9.34 -12.04 3.39
C GLY A 73 8.06 -12.89 3.31
N ALA A 74 7.59 -13.48 4.41
CA ALA A 74 6.35 -14.26 4.41
C ALA A 74 5.11 -13.35 4.39
N VAL A 75 4.04 -13.77 3.70
CA VAL A 75 2.74 -13.09 3.79
C VAL A 75 2.10 -13.45 5.13
N LEU A 76 1.97 -12.48 6.03
CA LEU A 76 1.36 -12.64 7.35
C LEU A 76 -0.17 -12.48 7.29
N ALA A 77 -0.65 -11.58 6.44
CA ALA A 77 -2.08 -11.32 6.26
C ALA A 77 -2.39 -10.73 4.87
N HIS A 78 -3.65 -10.84 4.46
CA HIS A 78 -4.17 -10.09 3.32
C HIS A 78 -5.59 -9.58 3.58
N VAL A 79 -5.98 -8.51 2.90
CA VAL A 79 -7.31 -7.92 2.96
C VAL A 79 -7.76 -7.62 1.54
N VAL A 80 -8.90 -8.18 1.15
CA VAL A 80 -9.55 -7.90 -0.13
C VAL A 80 -10.65 -6.88 0.10
N GLY A 81 -10.73 -5.89 -0.79
CA GLY A 81 -11.72 -4.82 -0.74
C GLY A 81 -11.24 -3.55 -0.04
N GLU A 82 -12.08 -2.51 -0.09
CA GLU A 82 -11.78 -1.22 0.50
C GLU A 82 -11.72 -1.31 2.03
N ARG A 83 -10.74 -0.62 2.62
CA ARG A 83 -10.59 -0.49 4.07
C ARG A 83 -10.11 0.90 4.43
N GLU A 84 -10.65 1.44 5.52
CA GLU A 84 -10.24 2.72 6.11
C GLU A 84 -8.97 2.55 6.94
N TRP A 85 -7.81 2.54 6.26
CA TRP A 85 -6.49 2.36 6.87
C TRP A 85 -6.03 3.53 7.75
N GLY A 86 -6.66 4.69 7.65
CA GLY A 86 -6.36 5.86 8.48
C GLY A 86 -7.08 5.89 9.83
N SER A 87 -7.76 4.80 10.22
CA SER A 87 -8.46 4.71 11.51
C SER A 87 -7.53 4.31 12.65
N GLU A 88 -7.85 4.73 13.88
CA GLU A 88 -7.11 4.33 15.10
C GLU A 88 -6.99 2.81 15.22
N ALA A 89 -8.06 2.07 14.95
CA ALA A 89 -8.06 0.61 14.94
C ALA A 89 -7.11 0.00 13.90
N SER A 90 -6.91 0.67 12.75
CA SER A 90 -5.92 0.23 11.75
C SER A 90 -4.50 0.45 12.23
N PHE A 91 -4.22 1.54 12.95
CA PHE A 91 -2.92 1.79 13.56
C PHE A 91 -2.61 0.77 14.66
N GLU A 92 -3.55 0.52 15.59
CA GLU A 92 -3.38 -0.49 16.64
C GLU A 92 -3.10 -1.89 16.08
N LEU A 93 -3.77 -2.25 14.98
CA LEU A 93 -3.54 -3.52 14.30
C LEU A 93 -2.11 -3.60 13.73
N ILE A 94 -1.64 -2.54 13.07
CA ILE A 94 -0.29 -2.50 12.50
C ILE A 94 0.74 -2.59 13.63
N ASP A 95 0.59 -1.80 14.70
CA ASP A 95 1.49 -1.83 15.86
C ASP A 95 1.53 -3.20 16.54
N TYR A 96 0.39 -3.89 16.64
CA TYR A 96 0.34 -5.25 17.15
C TYR A 96 1.14 -6.23 16.28
N LEU A 97 1.13 -6.05 14.96
CA LEU A 97 1.80 -6.95 14.01
C LEU A 97 3.29 -6.65 13.82
N LEU A 98 3.77 -5.49 14.28
CA LEU A 98 5.18 -5.09 14.20
C LEU A 98 6.04 -5.51 15.41
N LYS A 99 5.39 -5.89 16.52
CA LYS A 99 6.02 -6.42 17.74
C LYS A 99 6.43 -7.88 17.58
#